data_AF-A0A538SFZ6-F1
#
_entry.id   AF-A0A538SFZ6-F1
#
_cell.length_a   1.000
_cell.length_b   1.000
_cell.length_c   1.000
_cell.angle_alpha   90.00
_cell.angle_beta   90.00
_cell.angle_gamma   90.00
#
_symmetry.space_group_name_H-M   'P 1'
#
loop_
_entity.id
_entity.type
_entity.pdbx_description
1 polymer ?
#
loop_
_entity_poly.entity_id
_entity_poly.type
_entity_poly.pdbx_seq_one_letter_code
_entity_poly.pdbx_strand_id
1 'polypeptide(L)'
;MPSALIDRLARGPLLADGAMGTQLYQRGIGFDQSFDGLNLTRATVVEAVHRDYLAAGAELIETNTFGCNEVRLGQHELGDKVRLIARQGVKVARAAREIVGVNAFIAGSIGPLGKPLEPFGHISIAEAERYFRASVEGLLEGGCDCLILETFQDLNEALAALRAARRVTLDLPIVAQMTYGQDGKTLYGHTPALAVKALKQAGADVVGLNCGVGPQATLEVLEEVLAAADGTPVSAMPNAGLPQFVEGRFLYLASPEYFGEFAARAVAMGVRLVGGCCGTTPAHIKSMRDRLQSELPAEKLAPGAEVRVLEAPPAPVEPTAEAEEPSFLRKLREKFVVSVEIDPPRGINIAKVMDAARLMAQRGVDAVNIADSPLARIRMSAMALAYQIHLHFPRLEVILH
;
A
#
# COMPACT_ATOMS: atom_id res chain seq x y z
N MET A 1 5.35 -7.19 -30.85
CA MET A 1 6.63 -7.26 -30.08
C MET A 1 6.27 -7.73 -28.69
N PRO A 2 7.08 -8.58 -28.02
CA PRO A 2 6.79 -8.96 -26.64
C PRO A 2 6.66 -7.70 -25.78
N SER A 3 5.71 -7.70 -24.85
CA SER A 3 5.49 -6.54 -23.98
C SER A 3 6.67 -6.32 -23.04
N ALA A 4 7.01 -5.06 -22.77
CA ALA A 4 8.06 -4.66 -21.85
C ALA A 4 7.92 -5.30 -20.46
N LEU A 5 6.69 -5.53 -19.97
CA LEU A 5 6.46 -6.22 -18.70
C LEU A 5 6.87 -7.69 -18.79
N ILE A 6 6.47 -8.39 -19.84
CA ILE A 6 6.77 -9.82 -20.02
C ILE A 6 8.28 -10.02 -20.19
N ASP A 7 8.93 -9.16 -20.97
CA ASP A 7 10.39 -9.14 -21.10
C ASP A 7 11.08 -8.88 -19.76
N ARG A 8 10.53 -8.00 -18.92
CA ARG A 8 11.08 -7.72 -17.58
C ARG A 8 10.90 -8.91 -16.64
N LEU A 9 9.76 -9.60 -16.67
CA LEU A 9 9.50 -10.81 -15.87
C LEU A 9 10.37 -12.00 -16.29
N ALA A 10 10.75 -12.07 -17.57
CA ALA A 10 11.67 -13.10 -18.06
C ALA A 10 13.10 -12.92 -17.52
N ARG A 11 13.52 -11.69 -17.21
CA ARG A 11 14.86 -11.37 -16.66
C ARG A 11 14.99 -11.64 -15.17
N GLY A 12 13.87 -11.65 -14.44
CA GLY A 12 13.87 -11.87 -13.00
C GLY A 12 12.57 -11.45 -12.33
N PRO A 13 12.44 -11.68 -11.01
CA PRO A 13 11.26 -11.28 -10.28
C PRO A 13 11.07 -9.76 -10.29
N LEU A 14 9.82 -9.35 -10.15
CA LEU A 14 9.39 -7.96 -10.05
C LEU A 14 8.55 -7.79 -8.78
N LEU A 15 8.77 -6.68 -8.06
CA LEU A 15 8.02 -6.35 -6.86
C LEU A 15 6.88 -5.39 -7.17
N ALA A 16 5.64 -5.83 -6.96
CA ALA A 16 4.45 -4.99 -6.94
C ALA A 16 4.31 -4.25 -5.61
N ASP A 17 3.36 -3.32 -5.55
CA ASP A 17 3.01 -2.57 -4.35
C ASP A 17 2.13 -3.37 -3.38
N GLY A 18 1.47 -2.64 -2.47
CA GLY A 18 0.61 -3.17 -1.42
C GLY A 18 -0.78 -2.54 -1.43
N ALA A 19 -1.50 -2.65 -0.32
CA ALA A 19 -2.89 -2.23 -0.24
C ALA A 19 -3.16 -0.71 -0.34
N MET A 20 -3.63 -0.26 -1.50
CA MET A 20 -4.23 1.07 -1.70
C MET A 20 -5.33 1.38 -0.68
N GLY A 21 -6.34 0.51 -0.56
CA GLY A 21 -7.48 0.73 0.33
C GLY A 21 -7.09 0.84 1.82
N THR A 22 -6.16 0.02 2.28
CA THR A 22 -5.64 0.10 3.66
C THR A 22 -4.91 1.42 3.91
N GLN A 23 -4.09 1.87 2.94
CA GLN A 23 -3.36 3.13 3.02
C GLN A 23 -4.30 4.35 3.01
N LEU A 24 -5.35 4.34 2.19
CA LEU A 24 -6.37 5.39 2.19
C LEU A 24 -7.13 5.44 3.53
N TYR A 25 -7.49 4.28 4.07
CA TYR A 25 -8.15 4.21 5.38
C TYR A 25 -7.26 4.78 6.51
N GLN A 26 -5.98 4.42 6.52
CA GLN A 26 -5.00 4.97 7.49
C GLN A 26 -4.82 6.49 7.37
N ARG A 27 -5.11 7.07 6.19
CA ARG A 27 -5.11 8.53 5.94
C ARG A 27 -6.47 9.19 6.25
N GLY A 28 -7.37 8.48 6.93
CA GLY A 28 -8.64 9.01 7.41
C GLY A 28 -9.77 9.01 6.38
N ILE A 29 -9.65 8.24 5.29
CA ILE A 29 -10.77 8.03 4.37
C ILE A 29 -11.65 6.88 4.90
N GLY A 30 -12.93 7.16 5.15
CA GLY A 30 -13.88 6.14 5.60
C GLY A 30 -14.33 5.21 4.47
N PHE A 31 -14.70 3.97 4.82
CA PHE A 31 -15.21 2.97 3.87
C PHE A 31 -16.60 3.31 3.30
N ASP A 32 -17.26 4.32 3.84
CA ASP A 32 -18.51 4.90 3.32
C ASP A 32 -18.29 5.71 2.05
N GLN A 33 -17.06 6.12 1.77
CA GLN A 33 -16.68 6.86 0.55
C GLN A 33 -16.22 5.92 -0.57
N SER A 34 -16.42 6.34 -1.81
CA SER A 34 -15.84 5.67 -2.97
C SER A 34 -14.33 5.95 -3.03
N PHE A 35 -13.51 4.93 -2.73
CA PHE A 35 -12.05 5.01 -2.86
C PHE A 35 -11.64 5.29 -4.31
N ASP A 36 -12.24 4.61 -5.28
CA ASP A 36 -12.01 4.87 -6.71
C ASP A 36 -12.36 6.32 -7.09
N GLY A 37 -13.47 6.85 -6.57
CA GLY A 37 -13.90 8.23 -6.78
C GLY A 37 -12.90 9.29 -6.29
N LEU A 38 -12.01 8.95 -5.36
CA LEU A 38 -10.94 9.85 -4.90
C LEU A 38 -9.98 10.25 -6.02
N ASN A 39 -9.87 9.46 -7.09
CA ASN A 39 -9.09 9.84 -8.28
C ASN A 39 -9.54 11.18 -8.84
N LEU A 40 -10.83 11.54 -8.72
CA LEU A 40 -11.37 12.82 -9.17
C LEU A 40 -11.38 13.88 -8.07
N THR A 41 -11.75 13.49 -6.85
CA THR A 41 -12.05 14.46 -5.78
C THR A 41 -10.86 14.79 -4.89
N ARG A 42 -9.94 13.84 -4.71
CA ARG A 42 -8.81 13.93 -3.77
C ARG A 42 -7.56 13.22 -4.31
N ALA A 43 -7.25 13.47 -5.58
CA ALA A 43 -6.16 12.82 -6.32
C ALA A 43 -4.81 12.87 -5.60
N THR A 44 -4.51 13.98 -4.89
CA THR A 44 -3.26 14.14 -4.14
C THR A 44 -3.06 13.12 -3.03
N VAL A 45 -4.15 12.66 -2.40
CA VAL A 45 -4.07 11.61 -1.36
C VAL A 45 -3.73 10.26 -1.99
N VAL A 46 -4.34 9.94 -3.14
CA VAL A 46 -4.06 8.71 -3.90
C VAL A 46 -2.63 8.73 -4.45
N GLU A 47 -2.21 9.87 -5.01
CA GLU A 47 -0.84 10.08 -5.50
C GLU A 47 0.19 9.84 -4.38
N ALA A 48 -0.06 10.38 -3.17
CA ALA A 48 0.81 10.17 -2.03
C ALA A 48 0.98 8.68 -1.69
N VAL A 49 -0.10 7.88 -1.73
CA VAL A 49 -0.01 6.44 -1.52
C VAL A 49 0.88 5.76 -2.56
N HIS A 50 0.73 6.08 -3.85
CA HIS A 50 1.61 5.55 -4.89
C HIS A 50 3.06 5.95 -4.66
N ARG A 51 3.32 7.23 -4.33
CA ARG A 51 4.67 7.72 -4.04
C ARG A 51 5.33 6.96 -2.89
N ASP A 52 4.57 6.66 -1.84
CA ASP A 52 5.09 5.92 -0.69
C ASP A 52 5.48 4.49 -1.07
N TYR A 53 4.70 3.81 -1.92
CA TYR A 53 5.05 2.47 -2.41
C TYR A 53 6.23 2.48 -3.40
N LEU A 54 6.30 3.46 -4.29
CA LEU A 54 7.43 3.64 -5.20
C LEU A 54 8.72 3.91 -4.42
N ALA A 55 8.67 4.78 -3.40
CA ALA A 55 9.81 5.06 -2.52
C ALA A 55 10.23 3.83 -1.70
N ALA A 56 9.30 2.92 -1.38
CA ALA A 56 9.60 1.64 -0.75
C ALA A 56 10.25 0.60 -1.68
N GLY A 57 10.32 0.88 -2.99
CA GLY A 57 10.98 0.02 -3.98
C GLY A 57 10.04 -0.88 -4.78
N ALA A 58 8.74 -0.53 -4.85
CA ALA A 58 7.84 -1.14 -5.82
C ALA A 58 8.26 -0.81 -7.25
N GLU A 59 8.29 -1.83 -8.11
CA GLU A 59 8.59 -1.75 -9.54
C GLU A 59 7.31 -1.82 -10.40
N LEU A 60 6.18 -2.19 -9.80
CA LEU A 60 4.85 -2.12 -10.39
C LEU A 60 3.89 -1.58 -9.33
N ILE A 61 3.05 -0.63 -9.71
CA ILE A 61 1.98 -0.10 -8.85
C ILE A 61 0.62 -0.33 -9.48
N GLU A 62 -0.36 -0.71 -8.67
CA GLU A 62 -1.74 -0.88 -9.09
C GLU A 62 -2.47 0.45 -9.03
N THR A 63 -3.23 0.81 -10.07
CA THR A 63 -4.06 2.02 -10.04
C THR A 63 -5.16 1.91 -8.98
N ASN A 64 -5.57 3.04 -8.40
CA ASN A 64 -6.72 3.09 -7.48
C ASN A 64 -8.06 2.93 -8.24
N THR A 65 -8.29 1.76 -8.84
CA THR A 65 -9.42 1.47 -9.73
C THR A 65 -10.04 0.09 -9.50
N PHE A 66 -9.68 -0.59 -8.41
CA PHE A 66 -10.18 -1.92 -8.06
C PHE A 66 -11.71 -2.02 -8.14
N GLY A 67 -12.43 -1.04 -7.57
CA GLY A 67 -13.88 -0.99 -7.56
C GLY A 67 -14.49 -0.21 -8.72
N CYS A 68 -13.69 0.21 -9.69
CA CYS A 68 -14.10 1.15 -10.74
C CYS A 68 -14.92 0.44 -11.83
N ASN A 69 -16.12 -0.03 -11.49
CA ASN A 69 -17.12 -0.59 -12.39
C ASN A 69 -18.51 -0.04 -12.06
N GLU A 70 -19.44 -0.12 -13.02
CA GLU A 70 -20.78 0.49 -12.91
C GLU A 70 -21.56 -0.02 -11.68
N VAL A 71 -21.39 -1.29 -11.31
CA VAL A 71 -22.12 -1.92 -10.20
C VAL A 71 -21.69 -1.36 -8.85
N ARG A 72 -20.39 -1.27 -8.60
CA ARG A 72 -19.84 -0.72 -7.34
C ARG A 72 -19.97 0.79 -7.29
N LEU A 73 -19.62 1.49 -8.37
CA LEU A 73 -19.71 2.96 -8.42
C LEU A 73 -21.16 3.45 -8.42
N GLY A 74 -22.11 2.64 -8.88
CA GLY A 74 -23.54 2.94 -8.79
C GLY A 74 -24.03 3.14 -7.34
N GLN A 75 -23.40 2.48 -6.35
CA GLN A 75 -23.72 2.67 -4.93
C GLN A 75 -23.35 4.08 -4.41
N HIS A 76 -22.51 4.80 -5.16
CA HIS A 76 -22.06 6.15 -4.86
C HIS A 76 -22.51 7.17 -5.91
N GLU A 77 -23.47 6.83 -6.78
CA GLU A 77 -23.95 7.70 -7.86
C GLU A 77 -22.84 8.12 -8.85
N LEU A 78 -21.85 7.23 -9.06
CA LEU A 78 -20.70 7.45 -9.96
C LEU A 78 -20.65 6.44 -11.12
N GLY A 79 -21.70 5.64 -11.32
CA GLY A 79 -21.73 4.56 -12.32
C GLY A 79 -21.52 5.03 -13.76
N ASP A 80 -21.96 6.24 -14.09
CA ASP A 80 -21.76 6.89 -15.40
C ASP A 80 -20.34 7.45 -15.59
N LYS A 81 -19.53 7.51 -14.53
CA LYS A 81 -18.17 8.07 -14.52
C LYS A 81 -17.06 7.03 -14.55
N VAL A 82 -17.38 5.74 -14.71
CA VAL A 82 -16.40 4.63 -14.71
C VAL A 82 -15.18 4.92 -15.60
N ARG A 83 -15.38 5.21 -16.88
CA ARG A 83 -14.29 5.46 -17.83
C ARG A 83 -13.44 6.67 -17.44
N LEU A 84 -14.08 7.72 -16.91
CA LEU A 84 -13.39 8.94 -16.45
C LEU A 84 -12.54 8.67 -15.20
N ILE A 85 -13.10 7.96 -14.21
CA ILE A 85 -12.42 7.60 -12.96
C ILE A 85 -11.24 6.68 -13.25
N ALA A 86 -11.44 5.66 -14.09
CA ALA A 86 -10.40 4.72 -14.51
C ALA A 86 -9.23 5.44 -15.18
N ARG A 87 -9.52 6.29 -16.17
CA ARG A 87 -8.52 7.10 -16.86
C ARG A 87 -7.75 8.00 -15.90
N GLN A 88 -8.46 8.63 -14.96
CA GLN A 88 -7.82 9.50 -13.98
C GLN A 88 -6.95 8.72 -12.99
N GLY A 89 -7.35 7.51 -12.57
CA GLY A 89 -6.55 6.65 -11.71
C GLY A 89 -5.18 6.34 -12.30
N VAL A 90 -5.12 6.05 -13.61
CA VAL A 90 -3.84 5.86 -14.31
C VAL A 90 -3.01 7.15 -14.33
N LYS A 91 -3.64 8.30 -14.61
CA LYS A 91 -2.92 9.59 -14.61
C LYS A 91 -2.30 9.93 -13.25
N VAL A 92 -3.00 9.62 -12.17
CA VAL A 92 -2.51 9.83 -10.80
C VAL A 92 -1.31 8.92 -10.51
N ALA A 93 -1.38 7.63 -10.86
CA ALA A 93 -0.26 6.71 -10.73
C ALA A 93 0.97 7.15 -11.57
N ARG A 94 0.73 7.66 -12.79
CA ARG A 94 1.79 8.21 -13.66
C ARG A 94 2.46 9.43 -13.07
N ALA A 95 1.68 10.38 -12.55
CA ALA A 95 2.20 11.56 -11.89
C ALA A 95 3.07 11.18 -10.68
N ALA A 96 2.63 10.21 -9.86
CA ALA A 96 3.43 9.70 -8.75
C ALA A 96 4.77 9.11 -9.22
N ARG A 97 4.76 8.28 -10.28
CA ARG A 97 5.97 7.71 -10.89
C ARG A 97 6.93 8.80 -11.39
N GLU A 98 6.41 9.80 -12.08
CA GLU A 98 7.19 10.92 -12.62
C GLU A 98 7.79 11.79 -11.51
N ILE A 99 7.04 12.06 -10.44
CA ILE A 99 7.50 12.82 -9.27
C ILE A 99 8.63 12.09 -8.53
N VAL A 100 8.52 10.78 -8.36
CA VAL A 100 9.56 9.96 -7.69
C VAL A 100 10.76 9.73 -8.60
N GLY A 101 10.57 9.76 -9.92
CA GLY A 101 11.65 9.62 -10.90
C GLY A 101 12.15 8.18 -11.08
N VAL A 102 11.28 7.18 -10.91
CA VAL A 102 11.62 5.75 -11.03
C VAL A 102 10.95 5.10 -12.23
N ASN A 103 11.60 4.07 -12.78
CA ASN A 103 11.04 3.24 -13.84
C ASN A 103 10.17 2.14 -13.25
N ALA A 104 8.91 2.46 -12.94
CA ALA A 104 7.91 1.49 -12.48
C ALA A 104 6.79 1.29 -13.51
N PHE A 105 6.25 0.07 -13.59
CA PHE A 105 5.07 -0.24 -14.38
C PHE A 105 3.79 0.20 -13.67
N ILE A 106 2.77 0.57 -14.44
CA ILE A 106 1.46 0.96 -13.91
C ILE A 106 0.44 -0.08 -14.37
N ALA A 107 -0.08 -0.84 -13.41
CA ALA A 107 -1.08 -1.86 -13.66
C ALA A 107 -2.48 -1.28 -13.46
N GLY A 108 -3.30 -1.31 -14.50
CA GLY A 108 -4.71 -0.98 -14.43
C GLY A 108 -5.46 -2.04 -13.61
N SER A 109 -5.75 -1.76 -12.35
CA SER A 109 -6.46 -2.67 -11.45
C SER A 109 -7.95 -2.77 -11.80
N ILE A 110 -8.44 -4.00 -11.87
CA ILE A 110 -9.83 -4.36 -12.10
C ILE A 110 -10.22 -5.46 -11.10
N GLY A 111 -11.06 -5.13 -10.13
CA GLY A 111 -11.65 -6.07 -9.19
C GLY A 111 -13.03 -6.58 -9.63
N PRO A 112 -13.62 -7.53 -8.89
CA PRO A 112 -14.93 -8.09 -9.18
C PRO A 112 -16.05 -7.05 -9.00
N LEU A 113 -17.20 -7.29 -9.63
CA LEU A 113 -18.39 -6.41 -9.61
C LEU A 113 -19.00 -6.27 -8.20
N GLY A 114 -18.63 -7.16 -7.27
CA GLY A 114 -19.12 -7.14 -5.89
C GLY A 114 -20.56 -7.66 -5.75
N LYS A 115 -21.13 -8.21 -6.82
CA LYS A 115 -22.41 -8.92 -6.83
C LYS A 115 -22.26 -10.22 -7.62
N PRO A 116 -22.89 -11.32 -7.16
CA PRO A 116 -22.77 -12.61 -7.85
C PRO A 116 -23.38 -12.57 -9.25
N LEU A 117 -22.79 -13.34 -10.17
CA LEU A 117 -23.35 -13.59 -11.50
C LEU A 117 -24.49 -14.62 -11.43
N GLU A 118 -25.30 -14.69 -12.49
CA GLU A 118 -26.24 -15.79 -12.69
C GLU A 118 -25.55 -17.16 -12.65
N PRO A 119 -26.16 -18.21 -12.08
CA PRO A 119 -27.52 -18.25 -11.51
C PRO A 119 -27.61 -17.81 -10.03
N PHE A 120 -26.49 -17.46 -9.38
CA PHE A 120 -26.48 -17.11 -7.96
C PHE A 120 -26.88 -15.65 -7.68
N GLY A 121 -26.78 -14.79 -8.70
CA GLY A 121 -27.28 -13.42 -8.68
C GLY A 121 -28.05 -13.08 -9.94
N HIS A 122 -28.09 -11.79 -10.28
CA HIS A 122 -28.92 -11.23 -11.35
C HIS A 122 -28.12 -10.62 -12.50
N ILE A 123 -26.79 -10.67 -12.42
CA ILE A 123 -25.92 -10.12 -13.46
C ILE A 123 -25.58 -11.25 -14.42
N SER A 124 -26.02 -11.11 -15.67
CA SER A 124 -25.63 -12.03 -16.73
C SER A 124 -24.16 -11.86 -17.12
N ILE A 125 -23.57 -12.88 -17.73
CA ILE A 125 -22.18 -12.80 -18.24
C ILE A 125 -22.02 -11.64 -19.24
N ALA A 126 -23.03 -11.41 -20.10
CA ALA A 126 -22.99 -10.33 -21.09
C ALA A 126 -22.99 -8.95 -20.43
N GLU A 127 -23.75 -8.76 -19.36
CA GLU A 127 -23.71 -7.53 -18.56
C GLU A 127 -22.37 -7.36 -17.86
N ALA A 128 -21.83 -8.43 -17.27
CA ALA A 128 -20.51 -8.39 -16.65
C ALA A 128 -19.42 -7.94 -17.64
N GLU A 129 -19.40 -8.53 -18.84
CA GLU A 129 -18.48 -8.12 -19.92
C GLU A 129 -18.65 -6.63 -20.29
N ARG A 130 -19.89 -6.13 -20.35
CA ARG A 130 -20.17 -4.72 -20.61
C ARG A 130 -19.63 -3.81 -19.50
N TYR A 131 -19.83 -4.19 -18.24
CA TYR A 131 -19.33 -3.42 -17.09
C TYR A 131 -17.80 -3.34 -17.07
N PHE A 132 -17.12 -4.48 -17.24
CA PHE A 132 -15.65 -4.51 -17.28
C PHE A 132 -15.08 -3.75 -18.49
N ARG A 133 -15.75 -3.80 -19.64
CA ARG A 133 -15.31 -3.08 -20.84
C ARG A 133 -15.15 -1.58 -20.58
N ALA A 134 -16.08 -0.95 -19.87
CA ALA A 134 -16.01 0.49 -19.57
C ALA A 134 -14.78 0.84 -18.72
N SER A 135 -14.43 -0.02 -17.75
CA SER A 135 -13.23 0.12 -16.92
C SER A 135 -11.97 -0.02 -17.79
N VAL A 136 -11.90 -1.06 -18.62
CA VAL A 136 -10.74 -1.32 -19.50
C VAL A 136 -10.51 -0.17 -20.48
N GLU A 137 -11.56 0.35 -21.13
CA GLU A 137 -11.43 1.47 -22.05
C GLU A 137 -10.84 2.72 -21.36
N GLY A 138 -11.26 3.01 -20.13
CA GLY A 138 -10.71 4.12 -19.34
C GLY A 138 -9.25 3.90 -18.94
N LEU A 139 -8.91 2.69 -18.50
CA LEU A 139 -7.53 2.32 -18.15
C LEU A 139 -6.59 2.41 -19.36
N LEU A 140 -7.05 1.95 -20.53
CA LEU A 140 -6.28 2.03 -21.77
C LEU A 140 -6.04 3.48 -22.20
N GLU A 141 -7.06 4.35 -22.13
CA GLU A 141 -6.92 5.79 -22.38
C GLU A 141 -5.96 6.49 -21.43
N GLY A 142 -5.87 6.02 -20.18
CA GLY A 142 -4.90 6.53 -19.22
C GLY A 142 -3.46 6.15 -19.60
N GLY A 143 -3.29 5.12 -20.42
CA GLY A 143 -2.00 4.56 -20.80
C GLY A 143 -1.33 3.79 -19.67
N CYS A 144 -2.04 2.80 -19.10
CA CYS A 144 -1.44 1.81 -18.21
C CYS A 144 -0.52 0.87 -19.00
N ASP A 145 0.46 0.28 -18.32
CA ASP A 145 1.47 -0.60 -18.92
C ASP A 145 1.01 -2.08 -18.97
N CYS A 146 0.05 -2.45 -18.11
CA CYS A 146 -0.65 -3.73 -18.13
C CYS A 146 -2.02 -3.61 -17.45
N LEU A 147 -2.85 -4.65 -17.53
CA LEU A 147 -4.04 -4.81 -16.69
C LEU A 147 -3.79 -5.87 -15.62
N ILE A 148 -4.38 -5.69 -14.46
CA ILE A 148 -4.41 -6.70 -13.40
C ILE A 148 -5.85 -6.97 -12.97
N LEU A 149 -6.33 -8.17 -13.28
CA LEU A 149 -7.63 -8.67 -12.85
C LEU A 149 -7.41 -9.35 -11.51
N GLU A 150 -7.84 -8.72 -10.43
CA GLU A 150 -7.46 -9.14 -9.08
C GLU A 150 -8.67 -9.47 -8.19
N THR A 151 -8.45 -10.33 -7.20
CA THR A 151 -9.41 -10.70 -6.16
C THR A 151 -10.70 -11.35 -6.68
N PHE A 152 -10.67 -12.02 -7.83
CA PHE A 152 -11.82 -12.76 -8.33
C PHE A 152 -12.03 -14.07 -7.55
N GLN A 153 -13.27 -14.29 -7.11
CA GLN A 153 -13.69 -15.52 -6.43
C GLN A 153 -14.46 -16.46 -7.36
N ASP A 154 -15.21 -15.91 -8.32
CA ASP A 154 -15.89 -16.68 -9.36
C ASP A 154 -15.03 -16.70 -10.63
N LEU A 155 -14.68 -17.91 -11.09
CA LEU A 155 -13.91 -18.10 -12.32
C LEU A 155 -14.67 -17.59 -13.55
N ASN A 156 -15.99 -17.69 -13.58
CA ASN A 156 -16.79 -17.20 -14.71
C ASN A 156 -16.72 -15.68 -14.83
N GLU A 157 -16.72 -14.99 -13.70
CA GLU A 157 -16.58 -13.54 -13.62
C GLU A 157 -15.18 -13.10 -14.07
N ALA A 158 -14.12 -13.78 -13.60
CA ALA A 158 -12.75 -13.53 -14.04
C ALA A 158 -12.59 -13.72 -15.56
N LEU A 159 -13.19 -14.78 -16.11
CA LEU A 159 -13.19 -15.03 -17.55
C LEU A 159 -13.98 -13.98 -18.33
N ALA A 160 -15.08 -13.45 -17.76
CA ALA A 160 -15.82 -12.34 -18.37
C ALA A 160 -14.98 -11.06 -18.41
N ALA A 161 -14.29 -10.71 -17.31
CA ALA A 161 -13.37 -9.58 -17.27
C ALA A 161 -12.23 -9.72 -18.30
N LEU A 162 -11.63 -10.91 -18.39
CA LEU A 162 -10.56 -11.21 -19.33
C LEU A 162 -11.01 -11.13 -20.79
N ARG A 163 -12.20 -11.67 -21.11
CA ARG A 163 -12.79 -11.54 -22.46
C ARG A 163 -13.12 -10.09 -22.80
N ALA A 164 -13.66 -9.32 -21.86
CA ALA A 164 -13.91 -7.89 -22.05
C ALA A 164 -12.60 -7.15 -22.36
N ALA A 165 -11.54 -7.42 -21.60
CA ALA A 165 -10.22 -6.81 -21.81
C ALA A 165 -9.64 -7.17 -23.18
N ARG A 166 -9.66 -8.44 -23.57
CA ARG A 166 -9.13 -8.92 -24.87
C ARG A 166 -9.92 -8.42 -26.07
N ARG A 167 -11.20 -8.06 -25.92
CA ARG A 167 -11.97 -7.38 -26.97
C ARG A 167 -11.59 -5.91 -27.16
N VAL A 168 -11.01 -5.28 -26.14
CA VAL A 168 -10.57 -3.87 -26.19
C VAL A 168 -9.12 -3.76 -26.62
N THR A 169 -8.25 -4.67 -26.18
CA THR A 169 -6.81 -4.64 -26.49
C THR A 169 -6.23 -6.04 -26.68
N LEU A 170 -5.41 -6.19 -27.73
CA LEU A 170 -4.70 -7.43 -28.03
C LEU A 170 -3.25 -7.42 -27.52
N ASP A 171 -2.65 -6.25 -27.34
CA ASP A 171 -1.21 -6.11 -27.10
C ASP A 171 -0.84 -5.88 -25.62
N LEU A 172 -1.80 -5.38 -24.83
CA LEU A 172 -1.55 -5.03 -23.43
C LEU A 172 -1.51 -6.31 -22.57
N PRO A 173 -0.46 -6.55 -21.77
CA PRO A 173 -0.41 -7.73 -20.91
C PRO A 173 -1.52 -7.74 -19.88
N ILE A 174 -1.99 -8.93 -19.54
CA ILE A 174 -2.99 -9.13 -18.50
C ILE A 174 -2.46 -10.10 -17.46
N VAL A 175 -2.36 -9.60 -16.22
CA VAL A 175 -2.21 -10.41 -15.02
C VAL A 175 -3.61 -10.82 -14.55
N ALA A 176 -3.88 -12.11 -14.40
CA ALA A 176 -5.15 -12.61 -13.92
C ALA A 176 -4.98 -13.42 -12.63
N GLN A 177 -5.59 -12.94 -11.56
CA GLN A 177 -5.48 -13.52 -10.22
C GLN A 177 -6.84 -13.99 -9.73
N MET A 178 -6.81 -15.10 -9.00
CA MET A 178 -7.93 -15.61 -8.22
C MET A 178 -7.62 -15.47 -6.73
N THR A 179 -8.65 -15.43 -5.89
CA THR A 179 -8.47 -15.48 -4.44
C THR A 179 -8.99 -16.79 -3.86
N TYR A 180 -8.19 -17.40 -2.99
CA TYR A 180 -8.42 -18.72 -2.41
C TYR A 180 -8.57 -18.62 -0.89
N GLY A 181 -9.39 -19.49 -0.32
CA GLY A 181 -9.53 -19.66 1.13
C GLY A 181 -8.44 -20.54 1.71
N GLN A 182 -8.52 -20.79 3.02
CA GLN A 182 -7.59 -21.67 3.74
C GLN A 182 -7.64 -23.13 3.28
N ASP A 183 -8.76 -23.54 2.66
CA ASP A 183 -8.95 -24.87 2.08
C ASP A 183 -8.33 -25.00 0.67
N GLY A 184 -7.64 -23.95 0.20
CA GLY A 184 -7.00 -23.90 -1.11
C GLY A 184 -7.97 -23.72 -2.28
N LYS A 185 -9.25 -23.42 -2.03
CA LYS A 185 -10.27 -23.24 -3.08
C LYS A 185 -10.82 -21.82 -3.08
N THR A 186 -11.33 -21.39 -4.23
CA THR A 186 -12.12 -20.15 -4.29
C THR A 186 -13.43 -20.29 -3.51
N LEU A 187 -14.12 -19.18 -3.24
CA LEU A 187 -15.44 -19.20 -2.58
C LEU A 187 -16.45 -20.13 -3.30
N TYR A 188 -16.34 -20.25 -4.63
CA TYR A 188 -17.21 -21.07 -5.46
C TYR A 188 -16.63 -22.49 -5.70
N GLY A 189 -15.60 -22.90 -4.95
CA GLY A 189 -15.05 -24.25 -4.97
C GLY A 189 -14.08 -24.55 -6.12
N HIS A 190 -13.74 -23.57 -6.96
CA HIS A 190 -12.74 -23.75 -8.02
C HIS A 190 -11.35 -24.03 -7.41
N THR A 191 -10.67 -25.05 -7.94
CA THR A 191 -9.28 -25.37 -7.56
C THR A 191 -8.27 -24.50 -8.33
N PRO A 192 -7.05 -24.31 -7.81
CA PRO A 192 -6.00 -23.57 -8.49
C PRO A 192 -5.68 -24.12 -9.88
N ALA A 193 -5.58 -25.44 -10.05
CA ALA A 193 -5.27 -26.05 -11.34
C ALA A 193 -6.35 -25.76 -12.41
N LEU A 194 -7.63 -25.81 -12.02
CA LEU A 194 -8.74 -25.50 -12.90
C LEU A 194 -8.69 -24.03 -13.34
N ALA A 195 -8.55 -23.12 -12.38
CA ALA A 195 -8.59 -21.69 -12.64
C ALA A 195 -7.39 -21.23 -13.48
N VAL A 196 -6.17 -21.66 -13.14
CA VAL A 196 -4.95 -21.31 -13.88
C VAL A 196 -5.07 -21.75 -15.34
N LYS A 197 -5.49 -22.98 -15.59
CA LYS A 197 -5.65 -23.50 -16.95
C LYS A 197 -6.68 -22.69 -17.74
N ALA A 198 -7.82 -22.38 -17.14
CA ALA A 198 -8.87 -21.62 -17.79
C ALA A 198 -8.45 -20.17 -18.10
N LEU A 199 -7.81 -19.48 -17.16
CA LEU A 199 -7.33 -18.11 -17.33
C LEU A 199 -6.25 -18.03 -18.42
N LYS A 200 -5.30 -18.98 -18.44
CA LYS A 200 -4.31 -19.09 -19.53
C LYS A 200 -4.97 -19.26 -20.89
N GLN A 201 -5.91 -20.21 -21.00
CA GLN A 201 -6.61 -20.49 -22.26
C GLN A 201 -7.42 -19.29 -22.75
N ALA A 202 -7.93 -18.48 -21.83
CA ALA A 202 -8.66 -17.24 -22.14
C ALA A 202 -7.74 -16.04 -22.42
N GLY A 203 -6.41 -16.23 -22.38
CA GLY A 203 -5.42 -15.26 -22.83
C GLY A 203 -4.81 -14.40 -21.72
N ALA A 204 -4.73 -14.88 -20.48
CA ALA A 204 -3.89 -14.23 -19.46
C ALA A 204 -2.39 -14.47 -19.74
N ASP A 205 -1.57 -13.44 -19.60
CA ASP A 205 -0.11 -13.52 -19.80
C ASP A 205 0.64 -13.86 -18.51
N VAL A 206 0.04 -13.51 -17.37
CA VAL A 206 0.51 -13.87 -16.03
C VAL A 206 -0.70 -14.38 -15.25
N VAL A 207 -0.55 -15.50 -14.55
CA VAL A 207 -1.60 -16.06 -13.69
C VAL A 207 -1.17 -16.00 -12.24
N GLY A 208 -2.09 -16.06 -11.29
CA GLY A 208 -1.69 -16.08 -9.90
C GLY A 208 -2.80 -15.96 -8.89
N LEU A 209 -2.41 -15.47 -7.73
CA LEU A 209 -3.29 -15.30 -6.60
C LEU A 209 -2.97 -14.06 -5.79
N ASN A 210 -4.02 -13.48 -5.22
CA ASN A 210 -3.92 -12.39 -4.28
C ASN A 210 -5.04 -12.45 -3.23
N CYS A 211 -4.88 -11.63 -2.19
CA CYS A 211 -5.87 -11.50 -1.11
C CYS A 211 -6.20 -12.85 -0.43
N GLY A 212 -7.37 -12.92 0.23
CA GLY A 212 -7.93 -14.13 0.85
C GLY A 212 -7.20 -14.56 2.12
N VAL A 213 -5.97 -15.03 1.98
CA VAL A 213 -5.16 -15.63 3.04
C VAL A 213 -3.82 -14.92 3.23
N GLY A 214 -3.14 -15.26 4.32
CA GLY A 214 -1.81 -14.74 4.64
C GLY A 214 -0.67 -15.44 3.87
N PRO A 215 0.59 -15.06 4.14
CA PRO A 215 1.76 -15.55 3.40
C PRO A 215 1.93 -17.07 3.41
N GLN A 216 1.82 -17.74 4.56
CA GLN A 216 2.02 -19.20 4.64
C GLN A 216 1.01 -19.99 3.80
N ALA A 217 -0.29 -19.74 3.97
CA ALA A 217 -1.33 -20.40 3.18
C ALA A 217 -1.20 -20.08 1.68
N THR A 218 -0.71 -18.88 1.33
CA THR A 218 -0.43 -18.54 -0.07
C THR A 218 0.69 -19.40 -0.66
N LEU A 219 1.74 -19.68 0.10
CA LEU A 219 2.82 -20.58 -0.33
C LEU A 219 2.32 -22.01 -0.57
N GLU A 220 1.37 -22.48 0.24
CA GLU A 220 0.76 -23.80 0.07
C GLU A 220 -0.07 -23.88 -1.23
N VAL A 221 -0.86 -22.84 -1.53
CA VAL A 221 -1.63 -22.77 -2.79
C VAL A 221 -0.72 -22.60 -4.01
N LEU A 222 0.43 -21.93 -3.84
CA LEU A 222 1.37 -21.67 -4.93
C LEU A 222 1.93 -22.94 -5.57
N GLU A 223 2.07 -24.04 -4.83
CA GLU A 223 2.55 -25.31 -5.38
C GLU A 223 1.65 -25.80 -6.54
N GLU A 224 0.33 -25.77 -6.34
CA GLU A 224 -0.64 -26.17 -7.38
C GLU A 224 -0.71 -25.15 -8.51
N VAL A 225 -0.65 -23.85 -8.18
CA VAL A 225 -0.64 -22.77 -9.19
C VAL A 225 0.57 -22.90 -10.13
N LEU A 226 1.77 -23.07 -9.58
CA LEU A 226 3.01 -23.20 -10.34
C LEU A 226 3.01 -24.46 -11.21
N ALA A 227 2.52 -25.59 -10.67
CA ALA A 227 2.39 -26.83 -11.44
C ALA A 227 1.44 -26.65 -12.64
N ALA A 228 0.34 -25.92 -12.48
CA ALA A 228 -0.62 -25.67 -13.55
C ALA A 228 -0.19 -24.55 -14.52
N ALA A 229 0.71 -23.66 -14.10
CA ALA A 229 1.12 -22.49 -14.86
C ALA A 229 1.92 -22.84 -16.11
N ASP A 230 2.56 -24.02 -16.19
CA ASP A 230 3.19 -24.60 -17.39
C ASP A 230 3.90 -23.52 -18.27
N GLY A 231 4.96 -22.93 -17.71
CA GLY A 231 5.78 -21.90 -18.36
C GLY A 231 5.22 -20.47 -18.35
N THR A 232 3.96 -20.26 -17.96
CA THR A 232 3.38 -18.92 -17.78
C THR A 232 3.90 -18.29 -16.47
N PRO A 233 4.35 -17.02 -16.48
CA PRO A 233 4.75 -16.33 -15.27
C PRO A 233 3.66 -16.35 -14.19
N VAL A 234 4.05 -16.54 -12.94
CA VAL A 234 3.14 -16.57 -11.79
C VAL A 234 3.28 -15.31 -10.93
N SER A 235 2.15 -14.79 -10.45
CA SER A 235 2.06 -13.69 -9.48
C SER A 235 1.53 -14.16 -8.11
N ALA A 236 2.00 -13.54 -7.03
CA ALA A 236 1.53 -13.82 -5.66
C ALA A 236 1.52 -12.56 -4.78
N MET A 237 0.34 -12.16 -4.30
CA MET A 237 0.15 -10.92 -3.53
C MET A 237 -0.79 -11.14 -2.33
N PRO A 238 -0.32 -11.77 -1.24
CA PRO A 238 -1.16 -12.17 -0.11
C PRO A 238 -1.60 -10.99 0.77
N ASN A 239 -2.61 -11.23 1.62
CA ASN A 239 -2.93 -10.31 2.71
C ASN A 239 -1.87 -10.34 3.81
N ALA A 240 -1.78 -9.27 4.61
CA ALA A 240 -0.95 -9.22 5.81
C ALA A 240 -1.53 -10.05 6.99
N GLY A 241 -1.92 -11.28 6.71
CA GLY A 241 -2.70 -12.15 7.59
C GLY A 241 -4.21 -11.94 7.44
N LEU A 242 -4.97 -12.67 8.25
CA LEU A 242 -6.42 -12.47 8.32
C LEU A 242 -6.72 -11.19 9.11
N PRO A 243 -7.71 -10.38 8.67
CA PRO A 243 -8.11 -9.19 9.39
C PRO A 243 -8.70 -9.56 10.74
N GLN A 244 -8.21 -8.92 11.81
CA GLN A 244 -8.79 -9.01 13.15
C GLN A 244 -9.54 -7.72 13.46
N PHE A 245 -10.77 -7.83 13.94
CA PHE A 245 -11.52 -6.65 14.38
C PHE A 245 -11.24 -6.38 15.85
N VAL A 246 -10.44 -5.35 16.14
CA VAL A 246 -9.99 -4.97 17.49
C VAL A 246 -10.35 -3.50 17.71
N GLU A 247 -11.10 -3.21 18.77
CA GLU A 247 -11.50 -1.84 19.16
C GLU A 247 -12.12 -1.00 18.02
N GLY A 248 -12.96 -1.62 17.18
CA GLY A 248 -13.63 -0.91 16.08
C GLY A 248 -12.79 -0.76 14.80
N ARG A 249 -11.60 -1.37 14.74
CA ARG A 249 -10.67 -1.28 13.61
C ARG A 249 -10.26 -2.66 13.12
N PHE A 250 -10.01 -2.79 11.81
CA PHE A 250 -9.38 -3.97 11.25
C PHE A 250 -7.86 -3.87 11.36
N LEU A 251 -7.25 -4.86 12.03
CA LEU A 251 -5.80 -5.01 12.18
C LEU A 251 -5.31 -6.22 11.39
N TYR A 252 -4.16 -6.06 10.77
CA TYR A 252 -3.42 -7.11 10.07
C TYR A 252 -2.11 -7.34 10.82
N LEU A 253 -1.81 -8.59 11.17
CA LEU A 253 -0.76 -8.91 12.15
C LEU A 253 0.53 -9.43 11.53
N ALA A 254 0.56 -9.71 10.22
CA ALA A 254 1.81 -10.10 9.58
C ALA A 254 2.79 -8.93 9.61
N SER A 255 4.03 -9.18 10.05
CA SER A 255 5.05 -8.13 10.10
C SER A 255 5.71 -7.91 8.74
N PRO A 256 6.35 -6.74 8.52
CA PRO A 256 7.17 -6.49 7.35
C PRO A 256 8.24 -7.56 7.13
N GLU A 257 8.94 -8.00 8.17
CA GLU A 257 10.01 -9.00 8.09
C GLU A 257 9.47 -10.34 7.58
N TYR A 258 8.29 -10.75 8.04
CA TYR A 258 7.63 -11.96 7.57
C TYR A 258 7.26 -11.87 6.08
N PHE A 259 6.90 -10.68 5.59
CA PHE A 259 6.70 -10.45 4.16
C PHE A 259 8.01 -10.53 3.36
N GLY A 260 9.13 -10.09 3.94
CA GLY A 260 10.46 -10.29 3.37
C GLY A 260 10.77 -11.77 3.12
N GLU A 261 10.58 -12.60 4.14
CA GLU A 261 10.74 -14.07 4.04
C GLU A 261 9.80 -14.69 3.01
N PHE A 262 8.54 -14.24 2.97
CA PHE A 262 7.58 -14.70 1.97
C PHE A 262 8.05 -14.40 0.55
N ALA A 263 8.51 -13.19 0.26
CA ALA A 263 8.97 -12.81 -1.07
C ALA A 263 10.14 -13.67 -1.54
N ALA A 264 11.13 -13.89 -0.66
CA ALA A 264 12.24 -14.80 -0.92
C ALA A 264 11.77 -16.21 -1.27
N ARG A 265 10.91 -16.80 -0.43
CA ARG A 265 10.37 -18.16 -0.63
C ARG A 265 9.55 -18.27 -1.92
N ALA A 266 8.65 -17.33 -2.18
CA ALA A 266 7.82 -17.32 -3.38
C ALA A 266 8.67 -17.23 -4.66
N VAL A 267 9.69 -16.36 -4.67
CA VAL A 267 10.62 -16.25 -5.80
C VAL A 267 11.43 -17.53 -5.99
N ALA A 268 11.90 -18.14 -4.91
CA ALA A 268 12.61 -19.42 -4.95
C ALA A 268 11.75 -20.56 -5.52
N MET A 269 10.43 -20.54 -5.26
CA MET A 269 9.47 -21.48 -5.86
C MET A 269 9.23 -21.24 -7.36
N GLY A 270 9.55 -20.05 -7.88
CA GLY A 270 9.37 -19.72 -9.30
C GLY A 270 8.41 -18.57 -9.58
N VAL A 271 7.86 -17.91 -8.56
CA VAL A 271 7.03 -16.70 -8.74
C VAL A 271 7.85 -15.59 -9.39
N ARG A 272 7.23 -14.81 -10.27
CA ARG A 272 7.87 -13.73 -11.03
C ARG A 272 7.31 -12.35 -10.71
N LEU A 273 6.10 -12.25 -10.18
CA LEU A 273 5.53 -11.01 -9.67
C LEU A 273 5.12 -11.22 -8.22
N VAL A 274 5.79 -10.56 -7.28
CA VAL A 274 5.49 -10.67 -5.83
C VAL A 274 5.08 -9.32 -5.31
N GLY A 275 4.17 -9.26 -4.33
CA GLY A 275 3.71 -8.01 -3.73
C GLY A 275 2.83 -8.26 -2.53
N GLY A 276 1.96 -7.30 -2.23
CA GLY A 276 1.03 -7.40 -1.10
C GLY A 276 -0.39 -7.00 -1.47
N CYS A 277 -1.37 -7.51 -0.72
CA CYS A 277 -2.77 -7.07 -0.78
C CYS A 277 -3.16 -6.47 0.58
N CYS A 278 -4.40 -6.68 1.05
CA CYS A 278 -4.96 -6.01 2.24
C CYS A 278 -4.04 -6.10 3.47
N GLY A 279 -3.84 -4.96 4.13
CA GLY A 279 -2.99 -4.83 5.32
C GLY A 279 -1.51 -4.58 5.04
N THR A 280 -1.03 -4.80 3.81
CA THR A 280 0.37 -4.53 3.47
C THR A 280 0.62 -3.04 3.29
N THR A 281 1.76 -2.57 3.78
CA THR A 281 2.13 -1.14 3.84
C THR A 281 3.47 -0.91 3.12
N PRO A 282 3.89 0.34 2.89
CA PRO A 282 5.22 0.63 2.35
C PRO A 282 6.36 -0.03 3.14
N ALA A 283 6.22 -0.20 4.46
CA ALA A 283 7.21 -0.95 5.27
C ALA A 283 7.33 -2.42 4.85
N HIS A 284 6.22 -3.07 4.50
CA HIS A 284 6.23 -4.45 3.98
C HIS A 284 6.92 -4.52 2.62
N ILE A 285 6.63 -3.58 1.72
CA ILE A 285 7.27 -3.52 0.40
C ILE A 285 8.77 -3.28 0.54
N LYS A 286 9.19 -2.39 1.45
CA LYS A 286 10.61 -2.15 1.73
C LYS A 286 11.32 -3.39 2.25
N SER A 287 10.72 -4.12 3.18
CA SER A 287 11.27 -5.37 3.69
C SER A 287 11.40 -6.44 2.60
N MET A 288 10.38 -6.57 1.72
CA MET A 288 10.46 -7.44 0.55
C MET A 288 11.58 -7.03 -0.40
N ARG A 289 11.71 -5.74 -0.69
CA ARG A 289 12.78 -5.19 -1.53
C ARG A 289 14.17 -5.55 -0.98
N ASP A 290 14.39 -5.27 0.29
CA ASP A 290 15.68 -5.49 0.95
C ASP A 290 16.05 -6.97 0.96
N ARG A 291 15.06 -7.83 1.25
CA ARG A 291 15.27 -9.27 1.23
C ARG A 291 15.59 -9.79 -0.18
N LEU A 292 14.83 -9.38 -1.19
CA LEU A 292 15.08 -9.79 -2.58
C LEU A 292 16.45 -9.31 -3.09
N GLN A 293 16.93 -8.14 -2.66
CA GLN A 293 18.26 -7.66 -3.00
C GLN A 293 19.38 -8.47 -2.34
N SER A 294 19.18 -8.97 -1.13
CA SER A 294 20.18 -9.78 -0.40
C SER A 294 20.34 -11.22 -0.94
N GLU A 295 19.30 -11.81 -1.51
CA GLU A 295 19.30 -13.21 -1.94
C GLU A 295 19.51 -13.43 -3.45
N LEU A 296 19.25 -12.43 -4.29
CA LEU A 296 19.43 -12.54 -5.73
C LEU A 296 20.88 -12.18 -6.11
N PRO A 297 21.60 -13.02 -6.88
CA PRO A 297 22.84 -12.59 -7.52
C PRO A 297 22.59 -11.31 -8.30
N ALA A 298 23.49 -10.33 -8.20
CA ALA A 298 23.36 -9.01 -8.82
C ALA A 298 23.01 -9.04 -10.32
N GLU A 299 23.31 -10.15 -11.01
CA GLU A 299 23.02 -10.40 -12.42
C GLU A 299 21.55 -10.71 -12.75
N LYS A 300 20.74 -11.16 -11.77
CA LYS A 300 19.29 -11.43 -11.94
C LYS A 300 18.40 -10.26 -11.52
N LEU A 301 18.99 -9.23 -10.92
CA LEU A 301 18.40 -7.90 -10.81
C LEU A 301 18.77 -7.19 -12.11
N ALA A 302 17.78 -6.80 -12.92
CA ALA A 302 18.05 -6.21 -14.22
C ALA A 302 19.09 -5.07 -14.13
N PRO A 303 20.13 -5.02 -15.00
CA PRO A 303 20.95 -3.83 -15.13
C PRO A 303 20.08 -2.78 -15.83
N GLY A 304 19.53 -1.83 -15.08
CA GLY A 304 18.51 -0.92 -15.62
C GLY A 304 18.09 0.27 -14.77
N ALA A 305 18.78 0.53 -13.67
CA ALA A 305 19.00 1.88 -13.20
C ALA A 305 20.42 1.91 -12.66
N GLU A 306 21.34 2.57 -13.37
CA GLU A 306 22.34 3.31 -12.60
C GLU A 306 21.52 4.24 -11.72
N VAL A 307 21.37 3.88 -10.44
CA VAL A 307 21.24 4.89 -9.42
C VAL A 307 22.57 5.62 -9.46
N ARG A 308 22.70 6.56 -10.40
CA ARG A 308 23.42 7.76 -10.06
C ARG A 308 22.60 8.34 -8.93
N VAL A 309 23.06 8.07 -7.71
CA VAL A 309 22.92 9.07 -6.68
C VAL A 309 23.49 10.30 -7.36
N LEU A 310 22.62 11.19 -7.82
CA LEU A 310 23.01 12.58 -7.85
C LEU A 310 23.26 12.87 -6.38
N GLU A 311 24.46 12.56 -5.92
CA GLU A 311 25.10 13.39 -4.95
C GLU A 311 25.13 14.73 -5.68
N ALA A 312 24.03 15.48 -5.53
CA ALA A 312 24.18 16.90 -5.43
C ALA A 312 25.29 17.03 -4.39
N PRO A 313 26.50 17.50 -4.75
CA PRO A 313 27.37 18.02 -3.71
C PRO A 313 26.45 18.90 -2.89
N PRO A 314 26.38 18.72 -1.56
CA PRO A 314 25.45 19.47 -0.73
C PRO A 314 25.53 20.90 -1.22
N ALA A 315 24.40 21.45 -1.69
CA ALA A 315 24.34 22.85 -2.08
C ALA A 315 25.09 23.56 -0.98
N PRO A 316 26.19 24.30 -1.28
CA PRO A 316 27.10 24.77 -0.26
C PRO A 316 26.23 25.36 0.81
N VAL A 317 26.15 24.65 1.92
CA VAL A 317 25.43 25.12 3.07
C VAL A 317 26.37 26.23 3.47
N GLU A 318 26.06 27.44 2.99
CA GLU A 318 26.51 28.63 3.68
C GLU A 318 26.25 28.30 5.14
N PRO A 319 27.28 28.21 5.98
CA PRO A 319 27.14 27.70 7.32
C PRO A 319 25.93 28.40 7.91
N THR A 320 24.82 27.66 8.04
CA THR A 320 23.65 28.17 8.74
C THR A 320 24.22 28.47 10.09
N ALA A 321 24.26 29.78 10.40
CA ALA A 321 24.90 30.35 11.57
C ALA A 321 24.83 29.33 12.70
N GLU A 322 26.00 28.91 13.20
CA GLU A 322 26.16 27.89 14.24
C GLU A 322 24.89 27.83 15.07
N ALA A 323 24.09 26.77 14.89
CA ALA A 323 22.84 26.66 15.61
C ALA A 323 23.18 26.82 17.09
N GLU A 324 22.72 27.92 17.68
CA GLU A 324 23.12 28.30 19.03
C GLU A 324 22.92 27.11 19.96
N GLU A 325 23.94 26.80 20.77
CA GLU A 325 23.87 25.68 21.71
C GLU A 325 22.58 25.81 22.55
N PRO A 326 21.72 24.77 22.57
CA PRO A 326 20.47 24.80 23.32
C PRO A 326 20.69 25.30 24.75
N SER A 327 19.85 26.23 25.22
CA SER A 327 20.08 26.95 26.47
C SER A 327 20.20 26.01 27.68
N PHE A 328 19.55 24.85 27.62
CA PHE A 328 19.67 23.80 28.62
C PHE A 328 21.08 23.16 28.71
N LEU A 329 21.72 22.86 27.57
CA LEU A 329 23.07 22.30 27.54
C LEU A 329 24.11 23.28 28.10
N ARG A 330 23.93 24.56 27.79
CA ARG A 330 24.73 25.63 28.39
C ARG A 330 24.55 25.70 29.91
N LYS A 331 23.30 25.70 30.40
CA LYS A 331 22.98 25.75 31.84
C LYS A 331 23.60 24.57 32.62
N LEU A 332 23.60 23.37 32.05
CA LEU A 332 24.19 22.17 32.66
C LEU A 332 25.71 22.30 32.90
N ARG A 333 26.42 23.11 32.11
CA ARG A 333 27.85 23.38 32.27
C ARG A 333 28.15 24.54 33.22
N GLU A 334 27.26 25.53 33.27
CA GLU A 334 27.49 26.78 34.01
C GLU A 334 27.02 26.72 35.47
N LYS A 335 26.01 25.90 35.79
CA LYS A 335 25.43 25.86 37.13
C LYS A 335 24.77 24.53 37.45
N PHE A 336 24.44 24.35 38.74
CA PHE A 336 23.53 23.30 39.16
C PHE A 336 22.12 23.60 38.60
N VAL A 337 21.58 22.65 37.85
CA VAL A 337 20.30 22.77 37.15
C VAL A 337 19.19 22.15 37.97
N VAL A 338 18.08 22.87 38.16
CA VAL A 338 16.89 22.35 38.84
C VAL A 338 15.83 21.98 37.81
N SER A 339 15.51 20.69 37.72
CA SER A 339 14.37 20.17 36.95
C SER A 339 13.25 19.75 37.89
N VAL A 340 12.00 20.06 37.53
CA VAL A 340 10.81 19.62 38.27
C VAL A 340 9.99 18.68 37.41
N GLU A 341 9.62 17.54 37.96
CA GLU A 341 8.76 16.57 37.30
C GLU A 341 7.29 16.98 37.38
N ILE A 342 6.60 16.91 36.24
CA ILE A 342 5.17 17.17 36.13
C ILE A 342 4.51 16.03 35.39
N ASP A 343 3.49 15.46 36.03
CA ASP A 343 2.60 14.49 35.43
C ASP A 343 1.61 15.16 34.45
N PRO A 344 1.37 14.56 33.27
CA PRO A 344 0.27 14.99 32.42
C PRO A 344 -1.08 14.87 33.14
N PRO A 345 -2.01 15.84 32.94
CA PRO A 345 -3.32 15.80 33.59
C PRO A 345 -4.12 14.57 33.12
N ARG A 346 -5.01 14.07 33.98
CA ARG A 346 -5.87 12.90 33.66
C ARG A 346 -6.91 13.18 32.58
N GLY A 347 -7.08 14.44 32.18
CA GLY A 347 -8.03 14.87 31.14
C GLY A 347 -7.54 16.13 30.43
N ILE A 348 -8.40 16.81 29.69
CA ILE A 348 -8.03 17.93 28.81
C ILE A 348 -7.79 19.28 29.52
N ASN A 349 -8.09 19.39 30.82
CA ASN A 349 -7.91 20.63 31.56
C ASN A 349 -6.45 20.80 32.03
N ILE A 350 -5.73 21.73 31.39
CA ILE A 350 -4.32 22.03 31.67
C ILE A 350 -4.10 23.19 32.65
N ALA A 351 -5.16 23.87 33.13
CA ALA A 351 -5.03 25.14 33.87
C ALA A 351 -4.09 25.04 35.08
N LYS A 352 -4.26 23.99 35.90
CA LYS A 352 -3.42 23.75 37.09
C LYS A 352 -1.95 23.52 36.73
N VAL A 353 -1.69 22.83 35.62
CA VAL A 353 -0.32 22.55 35.16
C VAL A 353 0.33 23.82 34.60
N MET A 354 -0.44 24.64 33.88
CA MET A 354 0.05 25.93 33.36
C MET A 354 0.35 26.92 34.48
N ASP A 355 -0.46 26.96 35.54
CA ASP A 355 -0.18 27.79 36.72
C ASP A 355 1.08 27.32 37.47
N ALA A 356 1.29 26.00 37.57
CA ALA A 356 2.50 25.43 38.14
C ALA A 356 3.73 25.77 37.29
N ALA A 357 3.66 25.60 35.96
CA ALA A 357 4.73 25.98 35.04
C ALA A 357 5.04 27.49 35.09
N ARG A 358 4.03 28.34 35.23
CA ARG A 358 4.21 29.79 35.45
C ARG A 358 4.99 30.07 36.73
N LEU A 359 4.62 29.42 37.83
CA LEU A 359 5.31 29.57 39.12
C LEU A 359 6.77 29.10 39.01
N MET A 360 7.01 27.97 38.35
CA MET A 360 8.35 27.42 38.11
C MET A 360 9.22 28.40 37.30
N ALA A 361 8.67 28.95 36.21
CA ALA A 361 9.35 29.96 35.41
C ALA A 361 9.69 31.23 36.22
N GLN A 362 8.82 31.65 37.15
CA GLN A 362 9.07 32.80 38.03
C GLN A 362 10.07 32.52 39.15
N ARG A 363 10.20 31.28 39.59
CA ARG A 363 11.08 30.87 40.71
C ARG A 363 12.45 30.37 40.25
N GLY A 364 12.76 30.47 38.96
CA GLY A 364 14.06 30.13 38.41
C GLY A 364 14.30 28.63 38.26
N VAL A 365 13.24 27.83 38.09
CA VAL A 365 13.37 26.43 37.66
C VAL A 365 13.91 26.40 36.23
N ASP A 366 14.89 25.55 35.97
CA ASP A 366 15.62 25.52 34.70
C ASP A 366 14.92 24.70 33.63
N ALA A 367 14.28 23.59 34.04
CA ALA A 367 13.51 22.72 33.17
C ALA A 367 12.32 22.08 33.88
N VAL A 368 11.32 21.71 33.08
CA VAL A 368 10.26 20.79 33.47
C VAL A 368 10.50 19.47 32.76
N ASN A 369 10.51 18.38 33.52
CA ASN A 369 10.47 17.05 32.92
C ASN A 369 9.04 16.51 32.96
N ILE A 370 8.62 15.87 31.86
CA ILE A 370 7.27 15.31 31.71
C ILE A 370 7.46 13.83 31.43
N ALA A 371 7.03 13.00 32.38
CA ALA A 371 7.11 11.56 32.27
C ALA A 371 5.97 11.01 31.42
N ASP A 372 6.29 10.15 30.45
CA ASP A 372 5.31 9.31 29.78
C ASP A 372 4.93 8.14 30.71
N SER A 373 3.64 8.02 31.03
CA SER A 373 3.19 7.16 32.15
C SER A 373 3.31 5.67 31.80
N PRO A 374 4.20 4.88 32.44
CA PRO A 374 4.32 3.45 32.17
C PRO A 374 3.19 2.60 32.78
N LEU A 375 2.28 3.20 33.57
CA LEU A 375 1.30 2.49 34.41
C LEU A 375 -0.09 2.33 33.77
N ALA A 376 -0.23 2.42 32.43
CA ALA A 376 -1.50 2.21 31.71
C ALA A 376 -2.69 3.03 32.25
N ARG A 377 -2.44 4.26 32.72
CA ARG A 377 -3.47 5.20 33.19
C ARG A 377 -3.77 6.24 32.11
N ILE A 378 -5.04 6.43 31.79
CA ILE A 378 -5.48 7.44 30.81
C ILE A 378 -5.08 8.84 31.31
N ARG A 379 -4.24 9.51 30.53
CA ARG A 379 -3.75 10.89 30.74
C ARG A 379 -3.63 11.61 29.40
N MET A 380 -3.55 12.94 29.44
CA MET A 380 -3.21 13.75 28.27
C MET A 380 -1.82 13.39 27.73
N SER A 381 -1.63 13.49 26.42
CA SER A 381 -0.32 13.25 25.77
C SER A 381 0.76 14.15 26.39
N ALA A 382 1.87 13.53 26.82
CA ALA A 382 3.02 14.22 27.36
C ALA A 382 3.63 15.21 26.33
N MET A 383 3.64 14.82 25.04
CA MET A 383 4.06 15.69 23.94
C MET A 383 3.14 16.90 23.76
N ALA A 384 1.82 16.71 23.84
CA ALA A 384 0.86 17.80 23.72
C ALA A 384 1.00 18.80 24.89
N LEU A 385 1.22 18.30 26.11
CA LEU A 385 1.50 19.16 27.25
C LEU A 385 2.84 19.89 27.12
N ALA A 386 3.90 19.20 26.67
CA ALA A 386 5.21 19.78 26.42
C ALA A 386 5.12 20.98 25.47
N TYR A 387 4.38 20.81 24.38
CA TYR A 387 4.15 21.87 23.40
C TYR A 387 3.42 23.08 24.02
N GLN A 388 2.39 22.85 24.83
CA GLN A 388 1.67 23.93 25.51
C GLN A 388 2.56 24.71 26.49
N ILE A 389 3.41 24.02 27.26
CA ILE A 389 4.38 24.66 28.16
C ILE A 389 5.41 25.47 27.37
N HIS A 390 5.97 24.90 26.31
CA HIS A 390 6.95 25.57 25.46
C HIS A 390 6.39 26.86 24.83
N LEU A 391 5.16 26.82 24.33
CA LEU A 391 4.50 28.00 23.73
C LEU A 391 4.30 29.15 24.72
N HIS A 392 3.93 28.85 25.97
CA HIS A 392 3.58 29.89 26.96
C HIS A 392 4.76 30.30 27.84
N PHE A 393 5.77 29.45 27.97
CA PHE A 393 6.93 29.67 28.83
C PHE A 393 8.24 29.33 28.09
N PRO A 394 8.62 30.06 27.03
CA PRO A 394 9.76 29.72 26.17
C PRO A 394 11.13 29.75 26.87
N ARG A 395 11.21 30.29 28.11
CA ARG A 395 12.43 30.29 28.93
C ARG A 395 12.55 29.07 29.84
N LEU A 396 11.48 28.30 29.97
CA LEU A 396 11.40 27.07 30.74
C LEU A 396 11.64 25.90 29.78
N GLU A 397 12.77 25.23 29.94
CA GLU A 397 13.13 24.11 29.08
C GLU A 397 12.22 22.90 29.36
N VAL A 398 11.93 22.09 28.34
CA VAL A 398 11.05 20.92 28.48
C VAL A 398 11.81 19.66 28.12
N ILE A 399 11.83 18.71 29.05
CA ILE A 399 12.44 17.40 28.90
C ILE A 399 11.32 16.37 28.85
N LEU A 400 11.18 15.69 27.72
CA LEU A 400 10.23 14.59 27.56
C LEU A 400 10.99 13.27 27.78
N HIS A 401 10.47 12.39 28.64
CA HIS A 401 11.11 11.10 28.92
C HIS A 401 10.10 10.00 29.26
#